data_AF-A0A354ICJ7-F1
#
_entry.id   AF-A0A354ICJ7-F1
#
_cell.length_a   1.000
_cell.length_b   1.000
_cell.length_c   1.000
_cell.angle_alpha   90.00
_cell.angle_beta   90.00
_cell.angle_gamma   90.00
#
_symmetry.space_group_name_H-M   'P 1'
#
loop_
_entity.id
_entity.type
_entity.pdbx_description
1 polymer ?
#
loop_
_entity_poly.entity_id
_entity_poly.type
_entity_poly.pdbx_seq_one_letter_code
_entity_poly.pdbx_strand_id
1 'polypeptide(L)' 'MVKDILTKGGYNVVGEAENGLVAVQKYSELKPDLITLDITMPEMDGIQ' A
#
# COMPACT_ATOMS: atom_id res chain seq x y z
N MET A 1 3.18 -11.22 5.27
CA MET A 1 4.65 -11.13 5.13
C MET A 1 5.16 -9.70 5.25
N VAL A 2 4.89 -8.78 4.31
CA VAL A 2 5.37 -7.37 4.41
C VAL A 2 4.72 -6.63 5.58
N LYS A 3 3.39 -6.74 5.74
CA LYS A 3 2.66 -6.16 6.88
C LYS A 3 3.20 -6.61 8.23
N ASP A 4 3.50 -7.89 8.38
CA ASP A 4 4.02 -8.43 9.65
C ASP A 4 5.39 -7.84 10.00
N ILE A 5 6.24 -7.64 8.99
CA ILE A 5 7.56 -7.03 9.17
C ILE A 5 7.42 -5.55 9.57
N LEU A 6 6.54 -4.80 8.89
CA LEU A 6 6.31 -3.38 9.19
C LEU A 6 5.72 -3.19 10.59
N THR A 7 4.69 -3.96 10.94
CA THR A 7 4.08 -3.91 12.27
C THR A 7 5.07 -4.28 13.37
N LYS A 8 5.89 -5.32 13.17
CA LYS A 8 6.97 -5.68 14.11
C LYS A 8 8.07 -4.63 14.19
N GLY A 9 8.30 -3.88 13.11
CA GLY A 9 9.21 -2.73 13.06
C GLY A 9 8.70 -1.48 13.76
N GLY A 10 7.48 -1.50 14.33
CA GLY A 10 6.87 -0.36 15.02
C GLY A 10 6.11 0.59 14.10
N TYR A 11 5.92 0.24 12.83
CA TYR A 11 5.11 1.03 11.90
C TYR A 11 3.63 0.64 12.03
N ASN A 12 2.75 1.64 11.91
CA ASN A 12 1.32 1.40 11.86
C ASN A 12 0.86 1.19 10.41
N VAL A 13 0.42 -0.03 10.08
CA VAL A 13 -0.12 -0.33 8.75
C VAL A 13 -1.58 0.09 8.71
N VAL A 14 -1.84 1.27 8.14
CA VAL A 14 -3.19 1.87 8.09
C VAL A 14 -4.10 1.29 7.00
N GLY A 15 -3.54 0.62 6.00
CA GLY A 15 -4.31 0.02 4.91
C GLY A 15 -3.50 -0.90 4.01
N GLU A 16 -4.21 -1.73 3.24
CA GLU A 16 -3.67 -2.63 2.22
C GLU A 16 -4.53 -2.51 0.96
N ALA A 17 -3.94 -2.58 -0.23
CA ALA A 17 -4.64 -2.49 -1.51
C ALA A 17 -4.29 -3.70 -2.39
N GLU A 18 -5.25 -4.19 -3.16
CA GLU A 18 -5.08 -5.35 -4.05
C GLU A 18 -4.68 -4.98 -5.48
N ASN A 19 -4.80 -3.70 -5.85
CA ASN A 19 -4.37 -3.13 -7.12
C ASN A 19 -4.11 -1.62 -6.98
N GLY A 20 -3.56 -0.99 -8.03
CA GLY A 20 -3.24 0.44 -8.05
C GLY A 20 -4.47 1.35 -7.84
N LEU A 21 -5.63 1.00 -8.40
CA LEU A 21 -6.84 1.81 -8.26
C LEU A 21 -7.32 1.90 -6.81
N VAL A 22 -7.38 0.76 -6.12
CA VAL A 22 -7.73 0.70 -4.69
C VAL A 22 -6.68 1.42 -3.84
N ALA A 23 -5.40 1.37 -4.23
CA ALA A 23 -4.34 2.08 -3.52
C ALA A 23 -4.53 3.60 -3.56
N VAL A 24 -4.90 4.17 -4.71
CA VAL A 24 -5.16 5.60 -4.87
C VAL A 24 -6.35 6.06 -4.03
N GLN A 25 -7.43 5.27 -4.00
CA GLN A 25 -8.60 5.56 -3.16
C GLN A 25 -8.21 5.56 -1.68
N LYS A 26 -7.53 4.50 -1.22
CA LYS A 26 -7.10 4.38 0.18
C LYS A 26 -6.09 5.44 0.59
N TYR A 27 -5.21 5.89 -0.32
CA TYR A 27 -4.31 7.00 -0.04
C TYR A 27 -5.08 8.27 0.32
N SER A 28 -6.10 8.60 -0.46
CA SER A 28 -6.92 9.80 -0.26
C SER A 28 -7.69 9.76 1.06
N GLU A 29 -8.15 8.57 1.48
CA GLU A 29 -8.90 8.36 2.72
C GLU A 29 -8.00 8.30 3.96
N LEU A 30 -6.92 7.53 3.90
CA LEU A 30 -6.08 7.19 5.05
C LEU A 30 -4.90 8.14 5.26
N LYS A 31 -4.51 8.89 4.22
CA LYS A 31 -3.39 9.84 4.22
C LYS A 31 -2.13 9.30 4.91
N PRO A 32 -1.59 8.16 4.44
CA PRO A 32 -0.39 7.58 5.04
C PRO A 32 0.85 8.43 4.76
N ASP A 33 1.85 8.33 5.64
CA ASP A 33 3.16 8.99 5.46
C ASP A 33 4.04 8.29 4.40
N LEU A 34 3.84 6.99 4.19
CA LEU A 34 4.60 6.16 3.25
C LEU A 34 3.67 5.13 2.59
N ILE A 35 3.92 4.88 1.31
CA ILE A 35 3.27 3.81 0.54
C ILE A 35 4.34 2.87 0.00
N THR A 36 4.03 1.58 0.05
CA THR A 36 4.80 0.53 -0.64
C THR A 36 3.89 -0.11 -1.69
N LEU A 37 4.32 -0.11 -2.96
CA LEU A 37 3.57 -0.68 -4.09
C LEU A 37 4.45 -1.72 -4.78
N ASP A 38 3.86 -2.84 -5.18
CA ASP A 38 4.53 -3.80 -6.06
C ASP A 38 4.56 -3.22 -7.49
N ILE A 39 5.72 -3.34 -8.15
CA ILE A 39 5.87 -2.82 -9.52
C ILE A 39 4.96 -3.57 -10.49
N THR A 40 4.81 -4.88 -10.29
CA THR A 40 4.00 -5.75 -11.16
C THR A 40 2.73 -6.14 -10.43
N MET A 41 1.61 -5.53 -10.79
CA MET A 41 0.28 -5.81 -10.24
C MET A 41 -0.72 -6.12 -11.36
N PRO A 42 -1.82 -6.84 -11.07
CA PRO A 42 -2.94 -6.98 -11.99
C PRO A 42 -3.59 -5.62 -12.27
N GLU A 43 -4.10 -5.42 -13.48
CA GLU A 43 -4.86 -4.25 -13.96
C GLU A 43 -4.06 -2.94 -14.12
N MET A 44 -3.24 -2.55 -13.14
CA MET A 44 -2.44 -1.31 -13.17
C MET A 44 -1.09 -1.55 -12.50
N ASP A 45 0.00 -1.12 -13.15
CA ASP A 45 1.34 -1.21 -12.57
C ASP A 45 1.54 -0.19 -11.43
N GLY A 46 2.54 -0.43 -10.56
CA GLY A 46 2.80 0.44 -9.41
C GLY A 46 3.57 1.73 -9.72
N ILE A 47 3.78 2.06 -11.00
CA ILE A 47 4.59 3.21 -11.44
C ILE A 47 3.71 4.33 -12.02
N GLN A 48 2.58 3.99 -12.65
CA GLN A 48 1.69 4.93 -13.32
C GLN A 48 0.88 5.84 -12.40
#